data_AF-A0A2H0X9P8-F1
#
_entry.id   AF-A0A2H0X9P8-F1
#
_cell.length_a   1.000
_cell.length_b   1.000
_cell.length_c   1.000
_cell.angle_alpha   90.00
_cell.angle_beta   90.00
_cell.angle_gamma   90.00
#
_symmetry.space_group_name_H-M   'P 1'
#
loop_
_entity.id
_entity.type
_entity.pdbx_description
1 polymer ?
#
loop_
_entity_poly.entity_id
_entity_poly.type
_entity_poly.pdbx_seq_one_letter_code
_entity_poly.pdbx_strand_id
1 'polypeptide(L)'
;MVPASAATLLKEQGYEVVWMDATSEGWGKEEFEKRLKEESPNLIVFEVKTPVIKRYWQIVNEIKNNWRRTASQLQEITNIVLIGDHVTALPKESMENC
;
A
#
# COMPACT_ATOMS: atom_id res chain seq x y z
N MET A 1 7.18 11.92 9.80
CA MET A 1 7.67 13.03 8.96
C MET A 1 8.20 12.59 7.59
N VAL A 2 8.32 11.29 7.27
CA VAL A 2 8.98 10.82 6.02
C VAL A 2 8.02 10.60 4.83
N PRO A 3 6.81 10.02 4.98
CA PRO A 3 6.00 9.73 3.79
C PRO A 3 5.29 10.97 3.22
N ALA A 4 4.95 11.96 4.06
CA ALA A 4 4.30 13.19 3.61
C ALA A 4 5.19 14.02 2.69
N SER A 5 6.50 14.11 2.97
CA SER A 5 7.44 14.81 2.09
C SER A 5 7.60 14.08 0.75
N ALA A 6 7.61 12.75 0.73
CA ALA A 6 7.61 11.97 -0.50
C ALA A 6 6.32 12.22 -1.33
N ALA A 7 5.16 12.27 -0.67
CA ALA A 7 3.89 12.61 -1.32
C ALA A 7 3.91 14.02 -1.94
N THR A 8 4.44 15.01 -1.22
CA THR A 8 4.61 16.37 -1.75
C THR A 8 5.53 16.38 -2.96
N LEU A 9 6.70 15.73 -2.88
CA LEU A 9 7.65 15.65 -3.99
C LEU A 9 7.02 15.00 -5.23
N LEU A 10 6.32 13.87 -5.07
CA LEU A 10 5.65 13.20 -6.18
C LEU A 10 4.61 14.13 -6.85
N LYS A 11 3.84 14.86 -6.04
CA LYS A 11 2.88 15.84 -6.55
C LYS A 11 3.57 16.99 -7.31
N GLU A 12 4.69 17.50 -6.82
CA GLU A 12 5.50 18.52 -7.50
C GLU A 12 6.10 18.02 -8.82
N GLN A 13 6.37 16.70 -8.92
CA GLN A 13 6.83 16.06 -10.17
C GLN A 13 5.68 15.71 -11.13
N GLY A 14 4.43 16.07 -10.81
CA GLY A 14 3.27 15.90 -11.68
C GLY A 14 2.55 14.56 -11.57
N TYR A 15 2.84 13.76 -10.53
CA TYR A 15 2.07 12.54 -10.24
C TYR A 15 0.78 12.84 -9.49
N GLU A 16 -0.26 12.05 -9.75
CA GLU A 16 -1.45 12.02 -8.90
C GLU A 16 -1.14 11.24 -7.63
N VAL A 17 -1.35 11.90 -6.49
CA VAL A 17 -1.01 11.34 -5.18
C VAL A 17 -2.23 11.39 -4.28
N VAL A 18 -2.61 10.23 -3.78
CA VAL A 18 -3.69 10.07 -2.79
C VAL A 18 -3.06 9.71 -1.45
N TRP A 19 -3.37 10.50 -0.42
CA TRP A 19 -2.96 10.21 0.95
C TRP A 19 -4.08 9.47 1.68
N MET A 20 -3.86 8.20 2.02
CA MET A 20 -4.84 7.36 2.71
C MET A 20 -4.36 7.02 4.13
N ASP A 21 -4.85 7.77 5.13
CA ASP A 21 -4.62 7.47 6.54
C ASP A 21 -5.90 6.89 7.17
N ALA A 22 -6.11 5.60 6.96
CA ALA A 22 -7.28 4.89 7.46
C ALA A 22 -7.43 4.98 9.00
N THR A 23 -6.34 5.14 9.74
CA THR A 23 -6.39 5.18 11.21
C THR A 23 -6.89 6.54 11.69
N SER A 24 -6.31 7.63 11.17
CA SER A 24 -6.74 8.98 11.49
C SER A 24 -8.18 9.25 11.05
N GLU A 25 -8.61 8.65 9.94
CA GLU A 25 -9.97 8.76 9.42
C GLU A 25 -10.98 7.78 10.05
N GLY A 26 -10.52 6.88 10.94
CA GLY A 26 -11.38 5.90 11.61
C GLY A 26 -11.98 4.84 10.68
N TRP A 27 -11.34 4.55 9.55
CA TRP A 27 -11.83 3.57 8.58
C TRP A 27 -11.62 2.14 9.06
N GLY A 28 -12.67 1.33 8.86
CA GLY A 28 -12.56 -0.13 8.91
C GLY A 28 -11.93 -0.70 7.63
N LYS A 29 -11.66 -2.02 7.64
CA LYS A 29 -11.08 -2.73 6.50
C LYS A 29 -11.92 -2.57 5.21
N GLU A 30 -13.24 -2.69 5.31
CA GLU A 30 -14.13 -2.61 4.14
C GLU A 30 -14.11 -1.23 3.48
N GLU A 31 -14.13 -0.16 4.28
CA GLU A 31 -14.07 1.22 3.76
C GLU A 31 -12.70 1.50 3.13
N PHE A 32 -11.61 1.03 3.76
CA PHE A 32 -10.27 1.12 3.17
C PHE A 32 -10.20 0.41 1.82
N GLU A 33 -10.71 -0.82 1.73
CA GLU A 33 -10.71 -1.59 0.48
C GLU A 33 -11.57 -0.96 -0.61
N LYS A 34 -12.73 -0.42 -0.23
CA LYS A 34 -13.62 0.30 -1.15
C LYS A 34 -12.90 1.50 -1.75
N ARG A 35 -12.32 2.36 -0.91
CA ARG A 35 -11.58 3.56 -1.37
C ARG A 35 -10.38 3.18 -2.22
N LEU A 36 -9.61 2.18 -1.80
CA LEU A 36 -8.45 1.72 -2.57
C LEU A 36 -8.84 1.25 -3.98
N LYS A 37 -10.01 0.62 -4.14
CA LYS A 37 -10.55 0.23 -5.45
C LYS A 37 -11.04 1.43 -6.27
N GLU A 38 -11.66 2.41 -5.63
CA GLU A 38 -12.14 3.63 -6.29
C GLU A 38 -10.96 4.45 -6.84
N GLU A 39 -9.88 4.57 -6.07
CA GLU A 39 -8.66 5.29 -6.49
C GLU A 39 -7.83 4.53 -7.53
N SER A 40 -7.96 3.20 -7.58
CA SER A 40 -7.31 2.32 -8.57
C SER A 40 -5.83 2.66 -8.89
N PRO A 41 -4.94 2.77 -7.89
CA PRO A 41 -3.59 3.31 -8.09
C PRO A 41 -2.65 2.35 -8.85
N ASN A 42 -1.70 2.89 -9.62
CA ASN A 42 -0.62 2.11 -10.23
C ASN A 42 0.50 1.74 -9.24
N LEU A 43 0.61 2.47 -8.12
CA LEU A 43 1.59 2.24 -7.05
C LEU A 43 0.96 2.47 -5.68
N ILE A 44 1.14 1.52 -4.76
CA ILE A 44 0.79 1.66 -3.34
C ILE A 44 2.06 1.67 -2.51
N VAL A 45 2.16 2.63 -1.59
CA VAL A 45 3.24 2.71 -0.62
C VAL A 45 2.66 2.62 0.78
N PHE A 46 2.97 1.55 1.51
CA PHE A 46 2.59 1.40 2.91
C PHE A 46 3.74 1.78 3.83
N GLU A 47 3.50 2.73 4.74
CA GLU A 47 4.35 2.92 5.90
C GLU A 47 3.94 1.93 6.98
N VAL A 48 4.87 1.09 7.41
CA VAL A 48 4.59 -0.03 8.31
C VAL A 48 5.53 0.01 9.51
N LYS A 49 4.96 -0.23 10.69
CA LYS A 49 5.70 -0.38 11.94
C LYS A 49 5.89 -1.86 12.28
N THR A 50 7.01 -2.17 12.94
CA THR A 50 7.34 -3.50 13.48
C THR A 50 6.16 -4.27 14.10
N PRO A 51 5.37 -3.74 15.06
CA PRO A 51 4.33 -4.53 15.74
C PRO A 51 3.17 -4.98 14.85
N VAL A 52 2.99 -4.39 13.67
CA VAL A 52 1.84 -4.66 12.79
C VAL A 52 2.24 -5.27 11.44
N ILE A 53 3.53 -5.54 11.21
CA ILE A 53 4.05 -5.99 9.90
C ILE A 53 3.35 -7.24 9.36
N LYS A 54 3.07 -8.23 10.21
CA LYS A 54 2.37 -9.47 9.82
C LYS A 54 0.95 -9.21 9.30
N ARG A 55 0.25 -8.24 9.89
CA ARG A 55 -1.09 -7.82 9.42
C ARG A 55 -0.99 -7.15 8.06
N TYR A 56 0.04 -6.34 7.83
CA TYR A 56 0.29 -5.75 6.52
C TYR A 56 0.61 -6.80 5.46
N TRP A 57 1.36 -7.86 5.77
CA TRP A 57 1.56 -8.97 4.83
C TRP A 57 0.25 -9.63 4.41
N GLN A 58 -0.69 -9.81 5.36
CA GLN A 58 -2.02 -10.33 5.05
C GLN A 58 -2.79 -9.39 4.12
N ILE A 59 -2.79 -8.08 4.41
CA ILE A 59 -3.44 -7.06 3.57
C ILE A 59 -2.84 -7.06 2.15
N VAL A 60 -1.51 -7.09 2.02
CA VAL A 60 -0.83 -7.14 0.72
C VAL A 60 -1.20 -8.39 -0.07
N ASN A 61 -1.20 -9.56 0.58
CA ASN A 61 -1.63 -10.81 -0.04
C ASN A 61 -3.10 -10.74 -0.50
N GLU A 62 -3.99 -10.18 0.32
CA GLU A 62 -5.40 -10.00 -0.02
C GLU A 62 -5.58 -9.08 -1.24
N ILE A 63 -4.88 -7.93 -1.27
CA ILE A 63 -4.88 -7.00 -2.42
C ILE A 63 -4.40 -7.74 -3.68
N LYS A 64 -3.23 -8.39 -3.62
CA LYS A 64 -2.67 -9.14 -4.75
C LYS A 64 -3.64 -10.21 -5.26
N ASN A 65 -4.26 -10.97 -4.37
CA ASN A 65 -5.19 -12.04 -4.74
C ASN A 65 -6.50 -11.52 -5.32
N ASN A 66 -7.07 -10.47 -4.73
CA ASN A 66 -8.33 -9.88 -5.19
C ASN A 66 -8.16 -9.21 -6.54
N TRP A 67 -7.08 -8.46 -6.75
CA TRP A 67 -6.86 -7.74 -8.00
C TRP A 67 -6.41 -8.65 -9.14
N ARG A 68 -5.63 -9.70 -8.86
CA ARG A 68 -5.33 -10.74 -9.87
C ARG A 68 -6.59 -11.44 -10.39
N ARG A 69 -7.62 -11.62 -9.56
CA ARG A 69 -8.89 -12.24 -9.95
C ARG A 69 -9.75 -11.34 -10.84
N THR A 70 -9.67 -10.02 -10.65
CA THR A 70 -10.41 -9.04 -11.45
C THR A 70 -9.67 -8.67 -12.74
N ALA A 71 -8.34 -8.73 -12.74
CA ALA A 71 -7.47 -8.38 -13.86
C ALA A 71 -7.40 -9.49 -14.92
N SER A 72 -8.55 -9.96 -15.44
CA SER A 72 -8.56 -10.83 -16.61
C SER A 72 -8.03 -10.05 -17.83
N GLN A 73 -6.74 -10.21 -18.09
CA GLN A 73 -6.00 -10.00 -19.33
C GLN A 73 -5.06 -8.79 -19.47
N LEU A 74 -5.29 -7.59 -18.93
CA LEU A 74 -4.38 -6.46 -19.18
C LEU A 74 -4.31 -5.37 -18.09
N GLN A 75 -4.86 -5.60 -16.90
CA GLN A 75 -4.75 -4.60 -15.82
C GLN A 75 -3.31 -4.57 -15.30
N GLU A 76 -2.63 -3.43 -15.44
CA GLU A 76 -1.28 -3.21 -14.93
C GLU A 76 -1.23 -3.63 -13.46
N ILE A 77 -0.29 -4.53 -13.15
CA ILE A 77 -0.12 -5.00 -11.79
C ILE A 77 0.28 -3.79 -10.94
N THR A 78 -0.60 -3.37 -10.03
CA THR A 78 -0.25 -2.33 -9.07
C THR A 78 0.96 -2.76 -8.27
N ASN A 79 2.03 -1.98 -8.33
CA ASN A 79 3.21 -2.22 -7.53
C ASN A 79 2.92 -1.86 -6.07
N ILE A 80 3.44 -2.66 -5.15
CA ILE A 80 3.27 -2.43 -3.71
C ILE A 80 4.66 -2.31 -3.09
N VAL A 81 4.89 -1.21 -2.40
CA VAL A 81 6.14 -0.92 -1.70
C VAL A 81 5.85 -0.82 -0.20
N LEU A 82 6.66 -1.51 0.60
CA LEU A 82 6.65 -1.37 2.06
C LEU A 82 7.83 -0.50 2.47
N ILE A 83 7.57 0.50 3.32
CA ILE A 83 8.60 1.32 3.96
C ILE A 83 8.44 1.28 5.49
N GLY A 84 9.50 1.56 6.23
CA GLY A 84 9.47 1.56 7.70
C GLY A 84 10.69 0.91 8.33
N ASP A 85 10.77 0.96 9.65
CA ASP A 85 11.88 0.44 10.46
C ASP A 85 12.11 -1.06 10.23
N HIS A 86 11.04 -1.86 10.32
CA HIS A 86 11.13 -3.32 10.17
C HIS A 86 11.61 -3.74 8.79
N VAL A 87 10.98 -3.22 7.74
CA VAL A 87 11.28 -3.62 6.35
C VAL A 87 12.61 -3.06 5.85
N THR A 88 13.10 -1.98 6.46
CA THR A 88 14.47 -1.49 6.21
C THR A 88 15.51 -2.40 6.85
N ALA A 89 15.26 -2.88 8.07
CA ALA A 89 16.18 -3.76 8.79
C ALA A 89 16.17 -5.20 8.24
N LEU A 90 15.00 -5.72 7.88
CA LEU A 90 14.78 -7.12 7.48
C LEU A 90 13.94 -7.22 6.19
N PRO A 91 14.42 -6.68 5.05
CA PRO A 91 13.62 -6.60 3.81
C PRO A 91 13.20 -7.97 3.28
N LYS A 92 14.09 -8.97 3.39
CA LYS A 92 13.85 -10.32 2.87
C LYS A 92 12.64 -11.00 3.53
N GLU A 93 12.42 -10.74 4.81
CA GLU A 93 11.30 -11.35 5.55
C GLU A 93 9.96 -10.97 4.91
N SER A 94 9.75 -9.69 4.60
CA SER A 94 8.53 -9.26 3.92
C SER A 94 8.41 -9.82 2.51
N MET A 95 9.51 -9.86 1.75
CA MET A 95 9.51 -10.39 0.38
C MET A 95 9.11 -11.86 0.30
N GLU A 96 9.40 -12.65 1.35
CA GLU A 96 9.05 -14.07 1.41
C GLU A 96 7.64 -14.34 1.96
N ASN A 97 7.02 -13.36 2.64
CA ASN A 97 5.76 -13.55 3.37
C ASN A 97 4.55 -12.80 2.77
N CYS A 98 4.72 -11.97 1.73
CA CYS A 98 3.62 -11.15 1.19
C CYS A 98 3.50 -11.06 -0.33
#